data_AF-T0LC53-F1
#
_entry.id   AF-T0LC53-F1
#
_cell.length_a   1.000
_cell.length_b   1.000
_cell.length_c   1.000
_cell.angle_alpha   90.00
_cell.angle_beta   90.00
_cell.angle_gamma   90.00
#
_symmetry.space_group_name_H-M   'P 1'
#
loop_
_entity.id
_entity.type
_entity.pdbx_description
1 polymer ?
#
loop_
_entity_poly.entity_id
_entity_poly.type
_entity_poly.pdbx_seq_one_letter_code
_entity_poly.pdbx_strand_id
1 'polypeptide(L)'
;METDEASKKFCEEDIDQILERRTKVIKHSDGGNVFSKASFQVEEEIDDPYFWDNLLNKKRNEENEGRVKRQMRRLARDDVITSEEIIELEKNISPLIDTENDVEFFENQCLKIFTIILKEGISKLGLKFNGSKLVENEETNIYNLKDSLLHFKFLFKFLIDQLPNPKLVADFSYCMDQVLEENYDPSLFEKYKDLYSKFGEKFLLRAQIVFILNFLLQTEKLNVEKNRGWNQEDDKALVESVFNNGYGNYPDKIRNKAPEECNQRLRKIISTLNRMKEMAEADSIFYKTIMKFGKVTELNEENILKFLESRDINGLKDNINKILNTPRRSRTQSESECFERIMFFDRLSEIVIINNVRKVNMPRNWTKENDMKLKEHLLEKGIVDIEEIFGINEDLCIKRCEALIKNNNQKTSED
;
A
#
# COMPACT_ATOMS: atom_id res chain seq x y z
N MET A 1 39.89 43.87 -7.96
CA MET A 1 40.23 44.21 -6.57
C MET A 1 39.18 45.12 -5.89
N GLU A 2 37.94 45.24 -6.39
CA GLU A 2 36.87 46.05 -5.74
C GLU A 2 35.87 45.23 -4.90
N THR A 3 35.85 43.90 -5.00
CA THR A 3 34.88 43.03 -4.32
C THR A 3 35.16 42.78 -2.84
N ASP A 4 36.42 42.93 -2.40
CA ASP A 4 36.81 42.67 -1.01
C ASP A 4 36.51 43.85 -0.07
N GLU A 5 36.51 45.09 -0.57
CA GLU A 5 36.18 46.26 0.25
C GLU A 5 34.69 46.33 0.59
N ALA A 6 33.80 46.01 -0.36
CA ALA A 6 32.36 45.98 -0.09
C ALA A 6 31.99 44.87 0.91
N SER A 7 32.67 43.72 0.81
CA SER A 7 32.46 42.57 1.70
C SER A 7 32.97 42.85 3.11
N LYS A 8 34.14 43.49 3.25
CA LYS A 8 34.66 43.92 4.55
C LYS A 8 33.79 44.98 5.21
N LYS A 9 33.32 45.96 4.44
CA LYS A 9 32.44 47.03 4.94
C LYS A 9 31.09 46.50 5.43
N PHE A 10 30.59 45.42 4.82
CA PHE A 10 29.40 44.72 5.28
C PHE A 10 29.63 43.94 6.59
N CYS A 11 30.82 43.37 6.79
CA CYS A 11 31.16 42.65 8.03
C CYS A 11 31.47 43.58 9.22
N GLU A 12 31.84 44.84 8.96
CA GLU A 12 32.12 45.84 10.00
C GLU A 12 30.90 46.72 10.36
N GLU A 13 29.79 46.62 9.60
CA GLU A 13 28.56 47.37 9.88
C GLU A 13 27.76 46.71 11.01
N ASP A 14 27.24 47.55 11.92
CA ASP A 14 26.43 47.14 13.06
C ASP A 14 25.08 46.59 12.57
N ILE A 15 24.65 45.45 13.11
CA ILE A 15 23.47 44.69 12.61
C ILE A 15 22.21 45.57 12.67
N ASP A 16 22.10 46.43 13.67
CA ASP A 16 20.95 47.32 13.84
C ASP A 16 20.88 48.39 12.72
N GLN A 17 22.03 48.87 12.23
CA GLN A 17 22.08 49.83 11.13
C GLN A 17 21.75 49.18 9.78
N ILE A 18 22.12 47.90 9.60
CA ILE A 18 21.77 47.12 8.41
C ILE A 18 20.26 46.87 8.36
N LEU A 19 19.64 46.60 9.52
CA LEU A 19 18.20 46.40 9.66
C LEU A 19 17.43 47.70 9.41
N GLU A 20 17.85 48.85 9.94
CA GLU A 20 17.21 50.14 9.66
C GLU A 20 17.30 50.54 8.17
N ARG A 21 18.43 50.29 7.49
CA ARG A 21 18.56 50.63 6.06
C ARG A 21 17.72 49.74 5.14
N ARG A 22 17.50 48.47 5.50
CA ARG A 22 16.79 47.50 4.63
C ARG A 22 15.32 47.30 4.98
N THR A 23 14.86 47.81 6.11
CA THR A 23 13.43 47.80 6.46
C THR A 23 12.69 48.89 5.72
N LYS A 24 11.98 48.51 4.66
CA LYS A 24 11.05 49.41 3.96
C LYS A 24 9.72 49.38 4.70
N VAL A 25 9.47 50.38 5.54
CA VAL A 25 8.16 50.54 6.22
C VAL A 25 7.12 50.93 5.17
N ILE A 26 6.34 49.96 4.71
CA ILE A 26 5.17 50.20 3.85
C ILE A 26 4.01 50.61 4.76
N LYS A 27 3.79 51.92 4.91
CA LYS A 27 2.55 52.42 5.53
C LYS A 27 1.41 52.28 4.52
N HIS A 28 0.48 51.38 4.80
CA HIS A 28 -0.79 51.32 4.08
C HIS A 28 -1.67 52.48 4.55
N SER A 29 -1.82 53.50 3.71
CA SER A 29 -2.85 54.53 3.89
C SER A 29 -4.21 53.97 3.49
N ASP A 30 -5.19 54.12 4.37
CA ASP A 30 -6.56 53.65 4.21
C ASP A 30 -7.22 54.11 2.90
N GLY A 31 -7.86 53.17 2.21
CA GLY A 31 -8.90 53.46 1.21
C GLY A 31 -8.66 52.87 -0.18
N GLY A 32 -9.17 51.66 -0.43
CA GLY A 32 -9.45 51.19 -1.79
C GLY A 32 -8.97 49.78 -2.11
N ASN A 33 -9.93 48.91 -2.41
CA ASN A 33 -9.82 47.49 -2.70
C ASN A 33 -9.25 47.22 -4.12
N VAL A 34 -8.04 46.63 -4.27
CA VAL A 34 -7.65 45.93 -5.51
C VAL A 34 -6.53 44.90 -5.32
N PHE A 35 -6.80 43.69 -5.84
CA PHE A 35 -5.92 42.55 -6.16
C PHE A 35 -5.56 41.53 -5.06
N SER A 36 -6.26 40.39 -5.16
CA SER A 36 -5.96 39.08 -4.58
C SER A 36 -4.51 38.66 -4.88
N LYS A 37 -3.61 38.94 -3.95
CA LYS A 37 -2.31 38.26 -3.90
C LYS A 37 -2.49 37.05 -2.99
N ALA A 38 -2.49 35.86 -3.57
CA ALA A 38 -2.35 34.63 -2.81
C ALA A 38 -0.98 34.66 -2.09
N SER A 39 -0.99 35.05 -0.83
CA SER A 39 0.10 34.78 0.09
C SER A 39 -0.01 33.31 0.47
N PHE A 40 1.03 32.52 0.18
CA PHE A 40 1.21 31.26 0.87
C PHE A 40 1.48 31.60 2.34
N GLN A 41 0.42 31.63 3.13
CA GLN A 41 0.51 31.62 4.57
C GLN A 41 0.83 30.18 4.94
N VAL A 42 2.12 29.90 5.16
CA VAL A 42 2.49 28.74 5.97
C VAL A 42 1.98 29.07 7.37
N GLU A 43 0.81 28.55 7.75
CA GLU A 43 0.28 28.58 9.12
C GLU A 43 1.08 27.66 10.07
N GLU A 44 2.41 27.67 9.96
CA GLU A 44 3.27 26.94 10.89
C GLU A 44 4.28 27.96 11.42
N GLU A 45 4.10 28.37 12.68
CA GLU A 45 5.03 29.24 13.38
C GLU A 45 6.41 28.55 13.40
N ILE A 46 7.41 29.19 12.82
CA ILE A 46 8.80 28.68 12.76
C ILE A 46 9.39 28.47 14.17
N ASP A 47 8.81 29.12 15.18
CA ASP A 47 9.17 29.00 16.60
C ASP A 47 8.38 27.92 17.37
N ASP A 48 7.66 27.00 16.70
CA ASP A 48 7.08 25.83 17.38
C ASP A 48 8.21 24.88 17.84
N PRO A 49 8.37 24.60 19.16
CA PRO A 49 9.35 23.64 19.67
C PRO A 49 9.18 22.23 19.10
N TYR A 50 7.98 21.91 18.61
CA TYR A 50 7.64 20.65 17.95
C TYR A 50 7.62 20.76 16.43
N PHE A 51 8.06 21.87 15.83
CA PHE A 51 8.08 22.08 14.38
C PHE A 51 8.75 20.92 13.65
N TRP A 52 9.95 20.52 14.10
CA TRP A 52 10.67 19.40 13.52
C TRP A 52 9.96 18.06 13.74
N ASP A 53 9.37 17.83 14.91
CA ASP A 53 8.62 16.60 15.17
C ASP A 53 7.34 16.52 14.33
N ASN A 54 6.62 17.62 14.17
CA ASN A 54 5.42 17.72 13.32
C ASN A 54 5.77 17.56 11.85
N LEU A 55 6.85 18.19 11.38
CA LEU A 55 7.36 18.07 10.02
C LEU A 55 7.88 16.66 9.72
N LEU A 56 8.63 16.06 10.65
CA LEU A 56 9.13 14.69 10.54
C LEU A 56 7.99 13.67 10.63
N ASN A 57 6.98 13.90 11.48
CA ASN A 57 5.79 13.04 11.56
C ASN A 57 4.94 13.16 10.29
N LYS A 58 4.82 14.35 9.69
CA LYS A 58 4.16 14.55 8.40
C LYS A 58 4.90 13.83 7.28
N LYS A 59 6.23 13.97 7.21
CA LYS A 59 7.08 13.26 6.26
C LYS A 59 7.05 11.74 6.47
N ARG A 60 7.12 11.28 7.72
CA ARG A 60 6.98 9.87 8.11
C ARG A 60 5.59 9.33 7.76
N ASN A 61 4.53 10.10 7.94
CA ASN A 61 3.18 9.72 7.55
C ASN A 61 3.00 9.67 6.02
N GLU A 62 3.64 10.57 5.27
CA GLU A 62 3.66 10.55 3.80
C GLU A 62 4.55 9.43 3.20
N GLU A 63 5.62 9.06 3.90
CA GLU A 63 6.49 7.92 3.59
C GLU A 63 5.81 6.59 3.95
N ASN A 64 5.10 6.53 5.08
CA ASN A 64 4.32 5.37 5.55
C ASN A 64 2.94 5.26 4.90
N GLU A 65 2.57 6.22 4.06
CA GLU A 65 1.28 6.18 3.41
C GLU A 65 1.25 5.06 2.36
N GLY A 66 0.24 4.20 2.42
CA GLY A 66 0.03 3.15 1.43
C GLY A 66 -0.09 3.73 0.02
N ARG A 67 0.53 3.05 -0.97
CA ARG A 67 0.53 3.44 -2.40
C ARG A 67 -0.88 3.76 -2.90
N VAL A 68 -1.86 2.94 -2.50
CA VAL A 68 -3.28 3.12 -2.85
C VAL A 68 -3.84 4.48 -2.38
N LYS A 69 -3.53 4.92 -1.15
CA LYS A 69 -4.01 6.21 -0.64
C LYS A 69 -3.42 7.39 -1.42
N ARG A 70 -2.13 7.30 -1.80
CA ARG A 70 -1.50 8.30 -2.68
C ARG A 70 -2.20 8.38 -4.03
N GLN A 71 -2.51 7.24 -4.65
CA GLN A 71 -3.26 7.21 -5.92
C GLN A 71 -4.65 7.84 -5.77
N MET A 72 -5.38 7.56 -4.67
CA MET A 72 -6.69 8.20 -4.42
C MET A 72 -6.61 9.73 -4.30
N ARG A 73 -5.49 10.27 -3.80
CA ARG A 73 -5.29 11.73 -3.71
C ARG A 73 -4.89 12.35 -5.04
N ARG A 74 -4.12 11.66 -5.87
CA ARG A 74 -3.87 12.12 -7.25
C ARG A 74 -5.18 12.29 -7.99
N LEU A 75 -6.02 11.26 -7.95
CA LEU A 75 -7.37 11.29 -8.52
C LEU A 75 -8.29 12.37 -7.92
N ALA A 76 -8.03 12.82 -6.70
CA ALA A 76 -8.78 13.90 -6.07
C ALA A 76 -8.43 15.27 -6.64
N ARG A 77 -7.20 15.42 -7.13
CA ARG A 77 -6.62 16.68 -7.61
C ARG A 77 -6.63 16.77 -9.13
N ASP A 78 -6.60 15.62 -9.78
CA ASP A 78 -6.59 15.52 -11.23
C ASP A 78 -8.00 15.76 -11.77
N ASP A 79 -8.15 16.76 -12.62
CA ASP A 79 -9.43 17.08 -13.23
C ASP A 79 -9.88 15.92 -14.12
N VAL A 80 -11.18 15.59 -14.06
CA VAL A 80 -11.79 14.66 -15.01
C VAL A 80 -11.49 15.16 -16.42
N ILE A 81 -11.05 14.25 -17.30
CA ILE A 81 -10.80 14.59 -18.69
C ILE A 81 -12.00 15.34 -19.26
N THR A 82 -11.74 16.55 -19.76
CA THR A 82 -12.80 17.41 -20.27
C THR A 82 -13.24 16.94 -21.65
N SER A 83 -14.47 17.27 -22.04
CA SER A 83 -14.97 16.97 -23.38
C SER A 83 -14.09 17.57 -24.48
N GLU A 84 -13.44 18.70 -24.21
CA GLU A 84 -12.52 19.36 -25.14
C GLU A 84 -11.21 18.58 -25.33
N GLU A 85 -10.64 18.05 -24.22
CA GLU A 85 -9.46 17.18 -24.27
C GLU A 85 -9.76 15.87 -25.04
N ILE A 86 -10.98 15.32 -24.89
CA ILE A 86 -11.40 14.14 -25.67
C ILE A 86 -11.46 14.47 -27.16
N ILE A 87 -12.05 15.61 -27.53
CA ILE A 87 -12.13 16.04 -28.93
C ILE A 87 -10.72 16.25 -29.51
N GLU A 88 -9.77 16.79 -28.73
CA GLU A 88 -8.37 16.92 -29.13
C GLU A 88 -7.73 15.55 -29.44
N LEU A 89 -7.96 14.55 -28.59
CA LEU A 89 -7.48 13.19 -28.82
C LEU A 89 -8.11 12.55 -30.06
N GLU A 90 -9.43 12.69 -30.23
CA GLU A 90 -10.18 12.09 -31.35
C GLU A 90 -9.76 12.67 -32.72
N LYS A 91 -9.37 13.95 -32.79
CA LYS A 91 -8.83 14.55 -34.02
C LYS A 91 -7.59 13.83 -34.53
N ASN A 92 -6.79 13.26 -33.63
CA ASN A 92 -5.59 12.50 -34.00
C ASN A 92 -5.91 11.05 -34.41
N ILE A 93 -7.14 10.56 -34.17
CA ILE A 93 -7.60 9.22 -34.57
C ILE A 93 -8.21 9.21 -35.97
N SER A 94 -8.98 10.24 -36.33
CA SER A 94 -9.63 10.31 -37.64
C SER A 94 -8.71 10.16 -38.86
N PRO A 95 -7.41 10.53 -38.85
CA PRO A 95 -6.50 10.31 -39.97
C PRO A 95 -5.85 8.90 -40.01
N LEU A 96 -6.12 8.01 -39.05
CA LEU A 96 -5.49 6.68 -38.97
C LEU A 96 -6.12 5.70 -40.00
N ILE A 97 -5.75 5.86 -41.27
CA ILE A 97 -6.03 4.88 -42.34
C ILE A 97 -5.20 3.61 -42.07
N ASP A 98 -5.73 2.43 -42.40
CA ASP A 98 -4.97 1.18 -42.34
C ASP A 98 -3.73 1.28 -43.24
N THR A 99 -2.56 1.34 -42.63
CA THR A 99 -1.27 1.47 -43.31
C THR A 99 -0.64 0.09 -43.49
N GLU A 100 0.00 -0.16 -44.64
CA GLU A 100 0.80 -1.38 -44.86
C GLU A 100 2.13 -1.37 -44.08
N ASN A 101 2.52 -0.21 -43.53
CA ASN A 101 3.70 -0.10 -42.68
C ASN A 101 3.36 -0.60 -41.26
N ASP A 102 3.99 -1.70 -40.86
CA ASP A 102 3.79 -2.35 -39.56
C ASP A 102 4.07 -1.42 -38.36
N VAL A 103 5.10 -0.56 -38.45
CA VAL A 103 5.45 0.38 -37.38
C VAL A 103 4.37 1.45 -37.23
N GLU A 104 3.95 2.03 -38.34
CA GLU A 104 2.91 3.06 -38.33
C GLU A 104 1.56 2.47 -37.90
N PHE A 105 1.25 1.24 -38.34
CA PHE A 105 0.09 0.51 -37.89
C PHE A 105 0.11 0.36 -36.36
N PHE A 106 1.23 -0.09 -35.79
CA PHE A 106 1.39 -0.25 -34.35
C PHE A 106 1.23 1.06 -33.59
N GLU A 107 1.91 2.13 -34.00
CA GLU A 107 1.78 3.48 -33.41
C GLU A 107 0.32 3.94 -33.39
N ASN A 108 -0.39 3.73 -34.51
CA ASN A 108 -1.79 4.08 -34.66
C ASN A 108 -2.69 3.24 -33.74
N GLN A 109 -2.41 1.94 -33.57
CA GLN A 109 -3.13 1.08 -32.62
C GLN A 109 -2.92 1.51 -31.17
N CYS A 110 -1.69 1.83 -30.77
CA CYS A 110 -1.38 2.32 -29.44
C CYS A 110 -2.09 3.64 -29.13
N LEU A 111 -2.15 4.59 -30.08
CA LEU A 111 -2.90 5.83 -29.89
C LEU A 111 -4.42 5.59 -29.77
N LYS A 112 -4.99 4.67 -30.58
CA LYS A 112 -6.41 4.27 -30.48
C LYS A 112 -6.70 3.71 -29.08
N ILE A 113 -5.89 2.76 -28.61
CA ILE A 113 -6.00 2.15 -27.29
C ILE A 113 -5.88 3.20 -26.18
N PHE A 114 -4.89 4.08 -26.28
CA PHE A 114 -4.66 5.18 -25.34
C PHE A 114 -5.93 6.02 -25.16
N THR A 115 -6.52 6.44 -26.28
CA THR A 115 -7.72 7.30 -26.27
C THR A 115 -8.96 6.56 -25.80
N ILE A 116 -9.17 5.31 -26.21
CA ILE A 116 -10.31 4.50 -25.79
C ILE A 116 -10.27 4.30 -24.27
N ILE A 117 -9.11 4.02 -23.67
CA ILE A 117 -9.02 3.87 -22.21
C ILE A 117 -9.37 5.16 -21.48
N LEU A 118 -8.88 6.30 -21.98
CA LEU A 118 -9.18 7.60 -21.37
C LEU A 118 -10.68 7.92 -21.41
N LYS A 119 -11.34 7.55 -22.51
CA LYS A 119 -12.75 7.85 -22.77
C LYS A 119 -13.69 6.82 -22.17
N GLU A 120 -13.47 5.53 -22.40
CA GLU A 120 -14.43 4.44 -22.20
C GLU A 120 -13.85 3.24 -21.42
N GLY A 121 -12.57 3.28 -21.04
CA GLY A 121 -11.95 2.26 -20.20
C GLY A 121 -11.50 1.00 -20.94
N ILE A 122 -10.90 0.06 -20.19
CA ILE A 122 -10.23 -1.11 -20.75
C ILE A 122 -11.19 -2.14 -21.36
N SER A 123 -12.44 -2.22 -20.89
CA SER A 123 -13.38 -3.27 -21.32
C SER A 123 -13.72 -3.17 -22.81
N LYS A 124 -13.79 -1.94 -23.35
CA LYS A 124 -14.14 -1.66 -24.74
C LYS A 124 -13.08 -2.09 -25.74
N LEU A 125 -11.86 -2.33 -25.26
CA LEU A 125 -10.77 -2.92 -26.03
C LEU A 125 -10.91 -4.45 -26.18
N GLY A 126 -11.95 -5.03 -25.58
CA GLY A 126 -12.05 -6.47 -25.41
C GLY A 126 -11.22 -7.00 -24.25
N LEU A 127 -10.79 -6.17 -23.28
CA LEU A 127 -9.97 -6.63 -22.16
C LEU A 127 -10.82 -6.84 -20.91
N LYS A 128 -10.82 -8.05 -20.36
CA LYS A 128 -11.60 -8.39 -19.16
C LYS A 128 -10.78 -9.24 -18.19
N PHE A 129 -11.05 -9.09 -16.90
CA PHE A 129 -10.46 -9.94 -15.88
C PHE A 129 -11.14 -11.32 -15.83
N ASN A 130 -10.34 -12.37 -15.90
CA ASN A 130 -10.70 -13.73 -15.51
C ASN A 130 -9.95 -14.07 -14.21
N GLY A 131 -10.63 -13.88 -13.08
CA GLY A 131 -9.97 -13.88 -11.77
C GLY A 131 -8.96 -12.73 -11.67
N SER A 132 -7.69 -13.06 -11.41
CA SER A 132 -6.61 -12.07 -11.32
C SER A 132 -5.98 -11.69 -12.67
N LYS A 133 -6.19 -12.47 -13.74
CA LYS A 133 -5.54 -12.27 -15.03
C LYS A 133 -6.40 -11.45 -15.98
N LEU A 134 -5.79 -10.48 -16.64
CA LEU A 134 -6.40 -9.74 -17.74
C LEU A 134 -6.26 -10.58 -19.02
N VAL A 135 -7.38 -10.82 -19.69
CA VAL A 135 -7.45 -11.62 -20.92
C VAL A 135 -8.21 -10.86 -22.01
N GLU A 136 -7.96 -11.23 -23.26
CA GLU A 136 -8.74 -10.76 -24.40
C GLU A 136 -10.08 -11.51 -24.48
N ASN A 137 -11.13 -10.78 -24.83
CA ASN A 137 -12.48 -11.25 -25.03
C ASN A 137 -13.08 -10.50 -26.23
N GLU A 138 -13.23 -11.24 -27.33
CA GLU A 138 -13.75 -10.74 -28.60
C GLU A 138 -15.17 -10.17 -28.49
N GLU A 139 -16.02 -10.70 -27.60
CA GLU A 139 -17.41 -10.24 -27.43
C GLU A 139 -17.49 -8.78 -26.97
N THR A 140 -16.48 -8.31 -26.24
CA THR A 140 -16.40 -6.96 -25.68
C THR A 140 -15.55 -6.00 -26.51
N ASN A 141 -14.92 -6.48 -27.58
CA ASN A 141 -14.04 -5.69 -28.45
C ASN A 141 -14.86 -4.89 -29.47
N ILE A 142 -15.44 -3.77 -29.03
CA ILE A 142 -16.31 -2.93 -29.87
C ILE A 142 -15.54 -2.37 -31.09
N TYR A 143 -14.23 -2.18 -30.95
CA TYR A 143 -13.38 -1.54 -31.95
C TYR A 143 -12.65 -2.54 -32.86
N ASN A 144 -12.89 -3.85 -32.73
CA ASN A 144 -12.23 -4.91 -33.50
C ASN A 144 -10.69 -4.77 -33.54
N LEU A 145 -10.10 -4.33 -32.44
CA LEU A 145 -8.66 -4.15 -32.32
C LEU A 145 -7.97 -5.53 -32.24
N LYS A 146 -6.86 -5.70 -32.95
CA LYS A 146 -6.04 -6.92 -32.88
C LYS A 146 -4.96 -6.75 -31.83
N ASP A 147 -4.67 -7.83 -31.11
CA ASP A 147 -3.62 -7.89 -30.08
C ASP A 147 -3.72 -6.75 -29.05
N SER A 148 -4.96 -6.38 -28.67
CA SER A 148 -5.25 -5.27 -27.76
C SER A 148 -4.46 -5.35 -26.46
N LEU A 149 -4.29 -6.56 -25.91
CA LEU A 149 -3.56 -6.79 -24.67
C LEU A 149 -2.08 -6.49 -24.85
N LEU A 150 -1.48 -6.92 -25.96
CA LEU A 150 -0.06 -6.69 -26.23
C LEU A 150 0.24 -5.19 -26.36
N HIS A 151 -0.53 -4.50 -27.19
CA HIS A 151 -0.39 -3.05 -27.38
C HIS A 151 -0.63 -2.29 -26.07
N PHE A 152 -1.63 -2.70 -25.27
CA PHE A 152 -1.87 -2.14 -23.94
C PHE A 152 -0.67 -2.33 -23.00
N LYS A 153 -0.06 -3.52 -22.98
CA LYS A 153 1.14 -3.80 -22.17
C LYS A 153 2.30 -2.90 -22.56
N PHE A 154 2.62 -2.82 -23.86
CA PHE A 154 3.74 -2.01 -24.32
C PHE A 154 3.52 -0.53 -24.03
N LEU A 155 2.32 -0.02 -24.31
CA LEU A 155 1.95 1.37 -24.03
C LEU A 155 2.03 1.70 -22.54
N PHE A 156 1.48 0.85 -21.67
CA PHE A 156 1.48 1.10 -20.23
C PHE A 156 2.91 1.09 -19.67
N LYS A 157 3.74 0.13 -20.11
CA LYS A 157 5.15 0.07 -19.71
C LYS A 157 5.95 1.26 -20.22
N PHE A 158 5.76 1.67 -21.48
CA PHE A 158 6.36 2.88 -22.03
C PHE A 158 6.07 4.10 -21.18
N LEU A 159 4.79 4.32 -20.83
CA LEU A 159 4.38 5.46 -20.02
C LEU A 159 4.98 5.43 -18.62
N ILE A 160 5.12 4.26 -18.00
CA ILE A 160 5.80 4.12 -16.70
C ILE A 160 7.29 4.47 -16.82
N ASP A 161 7.97 3.98 -17.86
CA ASP A 161 9.41 4.21 -18.04
C ASP A 161 9.73 5.68 -18.37
N GLN A 162 8.76 6.46 -18.86
CA GLN A 162 8.89 7.90 -19.04
C GLN A 162 8.68 8.73 -17.75
N LEU A 163 8.25 8.12 -16.64
CA LEU A 163 8.01 8.86 -15.40
C LEU A 163 9.34 9.35 -14.79
N PRO A 164 9.42 10.63 -14.37
CA PRO A 164 10.69 11.24 -13.97
C PRO A 164 11.22 10.78 -12.60
N ASN A 165 10.38 10.11 -11.79
CA ASN A 165 10.68 9.84 -10.39
C ASN A 165 10.45 8.35 -10.06
N PRO A 166 11.44 7.64 -9.48
CA PRO A 166 11.30 6.24 -9.06
C PRO A 166 10.12 5.98 -8.13
N LYS A 167 9.74 6.94 -7.28
CA LYS A 167 8.55 6.83 -6.42
C LYS A 167 7.26 6.81 -7.25
N LEU A 168 7.20 7.60 -8.34
CA LEU A 168 6.07 7.56 -9.28
C LEU A 168 5.99 6.23 -10.01
N VAL A 169 7.13 5.74 -10.50
CA VAL A 169 7.24 4.43 -11.13
C VAL A 169 6.71 3.35 -10.20
N ALA A 170 7.16 3.32 -8.94
CA ALA A 170 6.71 2.33 -7.95
C ALA A 170 5.21 2.46 -7.58
N ASP A 171 4.70 3.69 -7.55
CA ASP A 171 3.28 3.96 -7.29
C ASP A 171 2.39 3.48 -8.45
N PHE A 172 2.78 3.70 -9.72
CA PHE A 172 2.02 3.26 -10.90
C PHE A 172 2.23 1.79 -11.27
N SER A 173 3.34 1.18 -10.83
CA SER A 173 3.59 -0.24 -11.03
C SER A 173 2.79 -1.14 -10.08
N TYR A 174 2.22 -0.58 -9.00
CA TYR A 174 1.46 -1.35 -8.02
C TYR A 174 0.24 -2.04 -8.67
N CYS A 175 0.10 -3.35 -8.44
CA CYS A 175 -0.91 -4.25 -9.04
C CYS A 175 -0.81 -4.42 -10.58
N MET A 176 0.28 -3.98 -11.21
CA MET A 176 0.45 -4.02 -12.66
C MET A 176 1.47 -5.06 -13.13
N ASP A 177 1.91 -5.98 -12.27
CA ASP A 177 2.99 -6.94 -12.57
C ASP A 177 2.79 -7.64 -13.92
N GLN A 178 1.61 -8.23 -14.15
CA GLN A 178 1.23 -8.93 -15.39
C GLN A 178 1.28 -8.08 -16.67
N VAL A 179 1.30 -6.75 -16.53
CA VAL A 179 1.33 -5.79 -17.64
C VAL A 179 2.77 -5.35 -17.94
N LEU A 180 3.65 -5.39 -16.94
CA LEU A 180 5.01 -4.87 -17.00
C LEU A 180 6.08 -5.92 -17.35
N GLU A 181 5.67 -7.19 -17.53
CA GLU A 181 6.57 -8.33 -17.79
C GLU A 181 7.22 -8.27 -19.18
N GLU A 182 6.55 -7.66 -20.17
CA GLU A 182 7.01 -7.68 -21.56
C GLU A 182 8.03 -6.58 -21.85
N ASN A 183 8.99 -6.85 -22.73
CA ASN A 183 9.85 -5.81 -23.29
C ASN A 183 9.17 -5.17 -24.50
N TYR A 184 9.45 -3.89 -24.74
CA TYR A 184 8.92 -3.13 -25.87
C TYR A 184 10.05 -2.33 -26.54
N ASP A 185 9.82 -1.91 -27.79
CA ASP A 185 10.69 -0.99 -28.51
C ASP A 185 10.19 0.46 -28.31
N PRO A 186 10.97 1.36 -27.68
CA PRO A 186 10.58 2.75 -27.47
C PRO A 186 10.34 3.56 -28.74
N SER A 187 10.93 3.19 -29.88
CA SER A 187 10.73 3.91 -31.14
C SER A 187 9.28 3.86 -31.63
N LEU A 188 8.51 2.85 -31.20
CA LEU A 188 7.09 2.65 -31.52
C LEU A 188 6.15 3.67 -30.87
N PHE A 189 6.68 4.65 -30.13
CA PHE A 189 5.90 5.64 -29.40
C PHE A 189 6.30 7.08 -29.69
N GLU A 190 7.28 7.31 -30.58
CA GLU A 190 7.84 8.65 -30.80
C GLU A 190 6.85 9.55 -31.56
N LYS A 191 6.06 8.99 -32.50
CA LYS A 191 5.08 9.76 -33.31
C LYS A 191 4.06 10.55 -32.47
N TYR A 192 3.62 10.00 -31.34
CA TYR A 192 2.58 10.59 -30.48
C TYR A 192 3.07 10.92 -29.07
N LYS A 193 4.39 11.04 -28.88
CA LYS A 193 5.04 11.26 -27.59
C LYS A 193 4.53 12.48 -26.82
N ASP A 194 4.20 13.56 -27.51
CA ASP A 194 3.67 14.77 -26.87
C ASP A 194 2.29 14.52 -26.23
N LEU A 195 1.43 13.73 -26.89
CA LEU A 195 0.12 13.35 -26.35
C LEU A 195 0.29 12.41 -25.15
N TYR A 196 1.20 11.44 -25.26
CA TYR A 196 1.54 10.54 -24.16
C TYR A 196 2.11 11.29 -22.97
N SER A 197 2.94 12.30 -23.19
CA SER A 197 3.50 13.13 -22.12
C SER A 197 2.44 14.01 -21.45
N LYS A 198 1.49 14.55 -22.23
CA LYS A 198 0.41 15.41 -21.73
C LYS A 198 -0.64 14.64 -20.93
N PHE A 199 -1.04 13.46 -21.39
CA PHE A 199 -2.17 12.69 -20.82
C PHE A 199 -1.77 11.38 -20.15
N GLY A 200 -0.48 11.03 -20.12
CA GLY A 200 0.03 9.74 -19.66
C GLY A 200 -0.32 9.44 -18.21
N GLU A 201 -0.18 10.40 -17.30
CA GLU A 201 -0.53 10.18 -15.89
C GLU A 201 -2.04 9.90 -15.72
N LYS A 202 -2.90 10.65 -16.43
CA LYS A 202 -4.36 10.42 -16.45
C LYS A 202 -4.70 9.02 -16.96
N PHE A 203 -4.01 8.56 -18.00
CA PHE A 203 -4.15 7.21 -18.55
C PHE A 203 -3.75 6.14 -17.54
N LEU A 204 -2.56 6.27 -16.96
CA LEU A 204 -2.03 5.33 -15.97
C LEU A 204 -2.97 5.22 -14.77
N LEU A 205 -3.45 6.36 -14.24
CA LEU A 205 -4.40 6.40 -13.14
C LEU A 205 -5.70 5.67 -13.47
N ARG A 206 -6.32 5.98 -14.62
CA ARG A 206 -7.62 5.40 -15.01
C ARG A 206 -7.55 3.90 -15.20
N ALA A 207 -6.50 3.41 -15.87
CA ALA A 207 -6.30 1.97 -16.05
C ALA A 207 -5.97 1.28 -14.72
N GLN A 208 -5.02 1.81 -13.93
CA GLN A 208 -4.55 1.20 -12.69
C GLN A 208 -5.68 1.03 -11.66
N ILE A 209 -6.67 1.93 -11.63
CA ILE A 209 -7.80 1.80 -10.69
C ILE A 209 -8.59 0.53 -10.89
N VAL A 210 -8.78 0.10 -12.13
CA VAL A 210 -9.50 -1.14 -12.43
C VAL A 210 -8.71 -2.34 -11.91
N PHE A 211 -7.38 -2.31 -12.02
CA PHE A 211 -6.50 -3.35 -11.48
C PHE A 211 -6.48 -3.37 -9.95
N ILE A 212 -6.34 -2.22 -9.30
CA ILE A 212 -6.37 -2.10 -7.83
C ILE A 212 -7.72 -2.62 -7.32
N LEU A 213 -8.83 -2.23 -7.96
CA LEU A 213 -10.16 -2.66 -7.56
C LEU A 213 -10.35 -4.18 -7.75
N ASN A 214 -9.89 -4.74 -8.87
CA ASN A 214 -9.90 -6.20 -9.07
C ASN A 214 -9.10 -6.90 -7.96
N PHE A 215 -7.87 -6.47 -7.73
CA PHE A 215 -6.97 -7.04 -6.74
C PHE A 215 -7.60 -7.07 -5.34
N LEU A 216 -8.18 -5.94 -4.91
CA LEU A 216 -8.82 -5.82 -3.60
C LEU A 216 -10.10 -6.66 -3.48
N LEU A 217 -10.88 -6.79 -4.54
CA LEU A 217 -12.12 -7.59 -4.54
C LEU A 217 -11.89 -9.10 -4.62
N GLN A 218 -10.70 -9.54 -5.06
CA GLN A 218 -10.32 -10.95 -4.95
C GLN A 218 -10.03 -11.37 -3.50
N THR A 219 -9.59 -10.43 -2.65
CA THR A 219 -9.24 -10.70 -1.26
C THR A 219 -10.36 -10.36 -0.29
N GLU A 220 -11.04 -9.24 -0.52
CA GLU A 220 -12.01 -8.66 0.41
C GLU A 220 -13.42 -8.61 -0.18
N LYS A 221 -14.41 -8.91 0.64
CA LYS A 221 -15.81 -8.71 0.25
C LYS A 221 -16.13 -7.23 0.19
N LEU A 222 -16.88 -6.81 -0.82
CA LEU A 222 -17.41 -5.45 -0.91
C LEU A 222 -18.41 -5.18 0.23
N ASN A 223 -17.89 -4.68 1.35
CA ASN A 223 -18.66 -4.35 2.54
C ASN A 223 -18.18 -3.01 3.10
N VAL A 224 -18.70 -1.93 2.52
CA VAL A 224 -18.34 -0.57 2.90
C VAL A 224 -19.46 0.00 3.77
N GLU A 225 -19.08 0.75 4.81
CA GLU A 225 -20.03 1.39 5.71
C GLU A 225 -21.09 2.19 4.94
N LYS A 226 -22.34 2.06 5.40
CA LYS A 226 -23.48 2.79 4.85
C LYS A 226 -23.20 4.29 4.97
N ASN A 227 -23.35 5.00 3.86
CA ASN A 227 -23.29 6.45 3.82
C ASN A 227 -24.66 6.99 3.38
N ARG A 228 -25.02 8.20 3.79
CA ARG A 228 -26.31 8.80 3.41
C ARG A 228 -26.41 8.83 1.88
N GLY A 229 -27.42 8.14 1.34
CA GLY A 229 -27.67 8.08 -0.10
C GLY A 229 -26.80 7.09 -0.89
N TRP A 230 -26.09 6.17 -0.23
CA TRP A 230 -25.38 5.04 -0.84
C TRP A 230 -25.69 3.75 -0.10
N ASN A 231 -26.17 2.73 -0.82
CA ASN A 231 -26.38 1.38 -0.29
C ASN A 231 -25.41 0.37 -0.94
N GLN A 232 -25.46 -0.90 -0.51
CA GLN A 232 -24.59 -1.95 -1.04
C GLN A 232 -24.84 -2.28 -2.53
N GLU A 233 -26.06 -2.10 -3.02
CA GLU A 233 -26.38 -2.30 -4.44
C GLU A 233 -25.80 -1.17 -5.30
N ASP A 234 -25.83 0.06 -4.79
CA ASP A 234 -25.22 1.23 -5.42
C ASP A 234 -23.70 1.06 -5.51
N ASP A 235 -23.07 0.55 -4.44
CA ASP A 235 -21.65 0.24 -4.44
C ASP A 235 -21.29 -0.83 -5.47
N LYS A 236 -22.11 -1.89 -5.60
CA LYS A 236 -21.94 -2.92 -6.63
C LYS A 236 -22.09 -2.36 -8.03
N ALA A 237 -23.14 -1.58 -8.28
CA ALA A 237 -23.38 -0.95 -9.58
C ALA A 237 -22.27 0.04 -9.95
N LEU A 238 -21.73 0.78 -8.98
CA LEU A 238 -20.59 1.67 -9.19
C LEU A 238 -19.33 0.90 -9.55
N VAL A 239 -19.01 -0.16 -8.80
CA VAL A 239 -17.86 -1.03 -9.09
C VAL A 239 -17.98 -1.67 -10.47
N GLU A 240 -19.14 -2.20 -10.82
CA GLU A 240 -19.42 -2.77 -12.14
C GLU A 240 -19.28 -1.75 -13.26
N SER A 241 -19.78 -0.52 -13.05
CA SER A 241 -19.61 0.58 -13.99
C SER A 241 -18.13 0.94 -14.21
N VAL A 242 -17.30 0.91 -13.17
CA VAL A 242 -15.85 1.14 -13.29
C VAL A 242 -15.16 0.02 -14.07
N PHE A 243 -15.55 -1.24 -13.87
CA PHE A 243 -15.02 -2.34 -14.69
C PHE A 243 -15.41 -2.21 -16.16
N ASN A 244 -16.63 -1.75 -16.44
CA ASN A 244 -17.15 -1.65 -17.80
C ASN A 244 -16.70 -0.38 -18.53
N ASN A 245 -16.57 0.75 -17.83
CA ASN A 245 -16.39 2.07 -18.47
C ASN A 245 -15.12 2.81 -18.00
N GLY A 246 -14.43 2.27 -17.01
CA GLY A 246 -13.24 2.89 -16.42
C GLY A 246 -13.57 3.93 -15.34
N TYR A 247 -12.51 4.40 -14.67
CA TYR A 247 -12.63 5.44 -13.65
C TYR A 247 -13.07 6.77 -14.26
N GLY A 248 -14.05 7.43 -13.63
CA GLY A 248 -14.50 8.76 -14.05
C GLY A 248 -15.42 8.77 -15.27
N ASN A 249 -15.83 7.61 -15.78
CA ASN A 249 -16.87 7.48 -16.79
C ASN A 249 -18.04 6.65 -16.23
N TYR A 250 -19.20 7.28 -16.07
CA TYR A 250 -20.40 6.69 -15.50
C TYR A 250 -21.59 6.93 -16.46
N PRO A 251 -21.76 6.09 -17.50
CA PRO A 251 -22.76 6.31 -18.55
C PRO A 251 -24.19 6.15 -18.04
N ASP A 252 -24.41 5.17 -17.15
CA ASP A 252 -25.65 5.07 -16.40
C ASP A 252 -25.56 5.96 -15.17
N LYS A 253 -26.50 6.88 -15.03
CA LYS A 253 -26.69 7.64 -13.79
C LYS A 253 -27.01 6.64 -12.68
N ILE A 254 -25.98 6.15 -11.97
CA ILE A 254 -26.12 5.35 -10.75
C ILE A 254 -27.01 6.17 -9.82
N ARG A 255 -28.31 5.85 -9.78
CA ARG A 255 -29.36 6.63 -9.08
C ARG A 255 -29.26 8.17 -9.17
N ASN A 256 -29.01 8.72 -10.36
CA ASN A 256 -28.87 10.18 -10.55
C ASN A 256 -27.72 10.85 -9.76
N LYS A 257 -26.70 10.08 -9.34
CA LYS A 257 -25.50 10.61 -8.70
C LYS A 257 -24.64 11.36 -9.71
N ALA A 258 -24.09 12.49 -9.28
CA ALA A 258 -23.12 13.23 -10.08
C ALA A 258 -21.80 12.44 -10.19
N PRO A 259 -21.04 12.56 -11.29
CA PRO A 259 -19.75 11.88 -11.46
C PRO A 259 -18.77 12.12 -10.30
N GLU A 260 -18.77 13.33 -9.73
CA GLU A 260 -17.91 13.64 -8.59
C GLU A 260 -18.33 12.90 -7.31
N GLU A 261 -19.64 12.72 -7.07
CA GLU A 261 -20.12 11.88 -5.96
C GLU A 261 -19.70 10.42 -6.15
N CYS A 262 -19.76 9.91 -7.39
CA CYS A 262 -19.28 8.57 -7.73
C CYS A 262 -17.77 8.42 -7.48
N ASN A 263 -16.96 9.40 -7.92
CA ASN A 263 -15.51 9.41 -7.68
C ASN A 263 -15.18 9.43 -6.18
N GLN A 264 -15.87 10.26 -5.40
CA GLN A 264 -15.70 10.31 -3.94
C GLN A 264 -16.07 8.98 -3.28
N ARG A 265 -17.20 8.38 -3.69
CA ARG A 265 -17.62 7.09 -3.15
C ARG A 265 -16.62 5.98 -3.50
N LEU A 266 -16.18 5.92 -4.76
CA LEU A 266 -15.22 4.92 -5.22
C LEU A 266 -13.89 5.01 -4.46
N ARG A 267 -13.36 6.22 -4.23
CA ARG A 267 -12.17 6.43 -3.39
C ARG A 267 -12.37 5.90 -1.98
N LYS A 268 -13.56 6.11 -1.38
CA LYS A 268 -13.90 5.56 -0.05
C LYS A 268 -13.99 4.03 -0.08
N ILE A 269 -14.55 3.43 -1.14
CA ILE A 269 -14.62 1.98 -1.32
C ILE A 269 -13.20 1.39 -1.35
N ILE A 270 -12.35 1.88 -2.25
CA ILE A 270 -10.97 1.40 -2.42
C ILE A 270 -10.18 1.57 -1.11
N SER A 271 -10.28 2.72 -0.46
CA SER A 271 -9.60 2.97 0.83
C SER A 271 -10.05 2.01 1.93
N THR A 272 -11.36 1.71 1.99
CA THR A 272 -11.92 0.77 2.98
C THR A 272 -11.45 -0.65 2.73
N LEU A 273 -11.52 -1.12 1.47
CA LEU A 273 -11.06 -2.45 1.08
C LEU A 273 -9.56 -2.61 1.33
N ASN A 274 -8.75 -1.60 1.00
CA ASN A 274 -7.32 -1.63 1.25
C ASN A 274 -7.01 -1.71 2.76
N ARG A 275 -7.73 -0.96 3.59
CA ARG A 275 -7.59 -1.05 5.06
C ARG A 275 -7.98 -2.43 5.58
N MET A 276 -9.06 -3.02 5.07
CA MET A 276 -9.48 -4.38 5.46
C MET A 276 -8.39 -5.41 5.13
N LYS A 277 -7.81 -5.32 3.93
CA LYS A 277 -6.70 -6.17 3.50
C LYS A 277 -5.47 -5.99 4.39
N GLU A 278 -5.06 -4.75 4.67
CA GLU A 278 -3.93 -4.44 5.56
C GLU A 278 -4.16 -5.02 6.96
N MET A 279 -5.38 -4.93 7.50
CA MET A 279 -5.74 -5.52 8.79
C MET A 279 -5.68 -7.06 8.76
N ALA A 280 -6.21 -7.69 7.72
CA ALA A 280 -6.17 -9.15 7.58
C ALA A 280 -4.73 -9.69 7.46
N GLU A 281 -3.88 -8.98 6.72
CA GLU A 281 -2.44 -9.30 6.62
C GLU A 281 -1.74 -9.13 7.96
N ALA A 282 -2.01 -8.03 8.68
CA ALA A 282 -1.47 -7.80 10.02
C ALA A 282 -1.92 -8.88 11.01
N ASP A 283 -3.20 -9.23 11.04
CA ASP A 283 -3.74 -10.29 11.88
C ASP A 283 -3.09 -11.65 11.56
N SER A 284 -2.83 -11.94 10.28
CA SER A 284 -2.13 -13.16 9.86
C SER A 284 -0.68 -13.17 10.36
N ILE A 285 0.02 -12.05 10.26
CA ILE A 285 1.40 -11.89 10.75
C ILE A 285 1.45 -12.03 12.27
N PHE A 286 0.51 -11.41 12.99
CA PHE A 286 0.40 -11.53 14.44
C PHE A 286 0.11 -12.96 14.87
N TYR A 287 -0.83 -13.64 14.20
CA TYR A 287 -1.07 -15.06 14.44
C TYR A 287 0.22 -15.88 14.29
N LYS A 288 0.94 -15.76 13.16
CA LYS A 288 2.21 -16.48 12.94
C LYS A 288 3.25 -16.18 14.01
N THR A 289 3.35 -14.92 14.41
CA THR A 289 4.30 -14.47 15.43
C THR A 289 3.97 -15.04 16.80
N ILE A 290 2.71 -14.98 17.23
CA ILE A 290 2.25 -15.58 18.50
C ILE A 290 2.48 -17.08 18.47
N MET A 291 2.20 -17.75 17.34
CA MET A 291 2.44 -19.18 17.20
C MET A 291 3.93 -19.53 17.39
N LYS A 292 4.86 -18.68 16.93
CA LYS A 292 6.30 -18.93 17.05
C LYS A 292 6.90 -18.51 18.39
N PHE A 293 6.47 -17.39 18.97
CA PHE A 293 7.15 -16.77 20.11
C PHE A 293 6.30 -16.67 21.39
N GLY A 294 4.99 -16.92 21.30
CA GLY A 294 4.06 -16.68 22.41
C GLY A 294 3.83 -15.18 22.63
N LYS A 295 3.87 -14.76 23.89
CA LYS A 295 3.76 -13.33 24.23
C LYS A 295 5.10 -12.61 24.09
N VAL A 296 5.04 -11.29 23.92
CA VAL A 296 6.25 -10.46 23.94
C VAL A 296 6.78 -10.35 25.37
N THR A 297 8.07 -10.60 25.54
CA THR A 297 8.83 -10.52 26.79
C THR A 297 10.18 -9.84 26.53
N GLU A 298 10.87 -9.42 27.59
CA GLU A 298 12.22 -8.85 27.47
C GLU A 298 13.23 -9.80 26.79
N LEU A 299 13.03 -11.12 26.91
CA LEU A 299 13.92 -12.13 26.33
C LEU A 299 13.75 -12.31 24.82
N ASN A 300 12.54 -12.14 24.30
CA ASN A 300 12.23 -12.42 22.89
C ASN A 300 11.94 -11.18 22.04
N GLU A 301 11.82 -9.99 22.65
CA GLU A 301 11.43 -8.76 21.95
C GLU A 301 12.33 -8.47 20.73
N GLU A 302 13.65 -8.60 20.88
CA GLU A 302 14.59 -8.36 19.78
C GLU A 302 14.43 -9.38 18.64
N ASN A 303 14.22 -10.67 18.97
CA ASN A 303 14.03 -11.71 17.97
C ASN A 303 12.67 -11.61 17.26
N ILE A 304 11.63 -11.17 17.97
CA ILE A 304 10.32 -10.85 17.38
C ILE A 304 10.44 -9.68 16.42
N LEU A 305 11.14 -8.61 16.79
CA LEU A 305 11.40 -7.46 15.92
C LEU A 305 12.13 -7.87 14.64
N LYS A 306 13.15 -8.75 14.77
CA LYS A 306 13.85 -9.33 13.62
C LYS A 306 12.91 -10.15 12.73
N PHE A 307 12.06 -10.99 13.33
CA PHE A 307 11.12 -11.83 12.58
C PHE A 307 10.06 -11.04 11.82
N LEU A 308 9.58 -9.94 12.39
CA LEU A 308 8.55 -9.10 11.76
C LEU A 308 9.09 -8.18 10.68
N GLU A 309 10.41 -8.01 10.58
CA GLU A 309 11.07 -6.96 9.80
C GLU A 309 10.50 -5.54 10.10
N SER A 310 9.76 -5.42 11.21
CA SER A 310 9.02 -4.24 11.63
C SER A 310 9.72 -3.61 12.82
N ARG A 311 9.77 -2.28 12.85
CA ARG A 311 10.25 -1.52 14.01
C ARG A 311 9.17 -1.27 15.05
N ASP A 312 7.92 -1.66 14.78
CA ASP A 312 6.78 -1.46 15.69
C ASP A 312 6.12 -2.79 16.04
N ILE A 313 6.05 -3.07 17.34
CA ILE A 313 5.44 -4.27 17.95
C ILE A 313 4.23 -3.92 18.83
N ASN A 314 3.86 -2.64 18.92
CA ASN A 314 2.76 -2.22 19.79
C ASN A 314 1.44 -2.85 19.36
N GLY A 315 1.18 -2.90 18.04
CA GLY A 315 0.00 -3.60 17.50
C GLY A 315 -0.06 -5.08 17.87
N LEU A 316 1.08 -5.77 17.92
CA LEU A 316 1.17 -7.16 18.38
C LEU A 316 0.88 -7.25 19.88
N LYS A 317 1.48 -6.38 20.71
CA LYS A 317 1.24 -6.31 22.16
C LYS A 317 -0.24 -6.07 22.46
N ASP A 318 -0.89 -5.15 21.74
CA ASP A 318 -2.32 -4.85 21.87
C ASP A 318 -3.19 -6.05 21.46
N ASN A 319 -2.85 -6.73 20.37
CA ASN A 319 -3.54 -7.94 19.93
C ASN A 319 -3.44 -9.07 20.96
N ILE A 320 -2.26 -9.31 21.52
CA ILE A 320 -2.04 -10.28 22.61
C ILE A 320 -2.89 -9.93 23.83
N ASN A 321 -2.86 -8.66 24.27
CA ASN A 321 -3.65 -8.20 25.40
C ASN A 321 -5.15 -8.39 25.16
N LYS A 322 -5.63 -8.12 23.94
CA LYS A 322 -7.02 -8.39 23.55
C LYS A 322 -7.34 -9.89 23.66
N ILE A 323 -6.49 -10.78 23.14
CA ILE A 323 -6.71 -12.24 23.20
C ILE A 323 -6.79 -12.73 24.66
N LEU A 324 -5.87 -12.29 25.52
CA LEU A 324 -5.83 -12.65 26.93
C LEU A 324 -7.08 -12.20 27.69
N ASN A 325 -7.59 -11.00 27.39
CA ASN A 325 -8.76 -10.43 28.04
C ASN A 325 -10.11 -10.93 27.46
N THR A 326 -10.13 -11.46 26.24
CA THR A 326 -11.34 -12.04 25.65
C THR A 326 -11.72 -13.35 26.36
N PRO A 327 -12.98 -13.53 26.84
CA PRO A 327 -13.41 -14.78 27.46
C PRO A 327 -13.34 -15.98 26.50
N ARG A 328 -13.02 -17.19 27.00
CA ARG A 328 -12.87 -18.42 26.20
C ARG A 328 -14.02 -18.68 25.21
N ARG A 329 -15.26 -18.42 25.62
CA ARG A 329 -16.47 -18.63 24.78
C ARG A 329 -16.62 -17.65 23.60
N SER A 330 -15.89 -16.53 23.65
CA SER A 330 -15.99 -15.44 22.70
C SER A 330 -14.78 -15.38 21.75
N ARG A 331 -13.77 -16.23 21.98
CA ARG A 331 -12.60 -16.33 21.10
C ARG A 331 -12.95 -17.04 19.81
N THR A 332 -12.38 -16.57 18.71
CA THR A 332 -12.35 -17.34 17.47
C THR A 332 -11.45 -18.58 17.64
N GLN A 333 -11.46 -19.48 16.65
CA GLN A 333 -10.58 -20.65 16.64
C GLN A 333 -9.10 -20.23 16.68
N SER A 334 -8.70 -19.26 15.85
CA SER A 334 -7.33 -18.75 15.81
C SER A 334 -6.94 -18.03 17.10
N GLU A 335 -7.83 -17.23 17.70
CA GLU A 335 -7.58 -16.59 18.99
C GLU A 335 -7.42 -17.62 20.12
N SER A 336 -8.14 -18.75 20.04
CA SER A 336 -8.01 -19.85 21.01
C SER A 336 -6.67 -20.56 20.89
N GLU A 337 -6.20 -20.81 19.66
CA GLU A 337 -4.86 -21.38 19.41
C GLU A 337 -3.74 -20.45 19.88
N CYS A 338 -3.84 -19.16 19.56
CA CYS A 338 -2.93 -18.14 20.06
C CYS A 338 -2.90 -18.10 21.58
N PHE A 339 -4.08 -18.13 22.23
CA PHE A 339 -4.17 -18.15 23.70
C PHE A 339 -3.45 -19.36 24.29
N GLU A 340 -3.71 -20.56 23.78
CA GLU A 340 -3.03 -21.79 24.26
C GLU A 340 -1.52 -21.72 24.04
N ARG A 341 -1.05 -21.17 22.90
CA ARG A 341 0.38 -20.98 22.65
C ARG A 341 1.01 -19.97 23.62
N ILE A 342 0.33 -18.86 23.91
CA ILE A 342 0.80 -17.89 24.92
C ILE A 342 0.94 -18.58 26.28
N MET A 343 -0.09 -19.32 26.71
CA MET A 343 -0.06 -20.05 27.98
C MET A 343 1.01 -21.14 28.01
N PHE A 344 1.31 -21.78 26.88
CA PHE A 344 2.40 -22.74 26.77
C PHE A 344 3.77 -22.11 27.09
N PHE A 345 4.08 -20.96 26.48
CA PHE A 345 5.33 -20.23 26.75
C PHE A 345 5.40 -19.69 28.18
N ASP A 346 4.28 -19.20 28.71
CA ASP A 346 4.20 -18.73 30.10
C ASP A 346 4.52 -19.84 31.09
N ARG A 347 3.88 -21.01 30.95
CA ARG A 347 4.15 -22.17 31.80
C ARG A 347 5.57 -22.71 31.60
N LEU A 348 6.12 -22.62 30.39
CA LEU A 348 7.51 -22.99 30.13
C LEU A 348 8.48 -22.07 30.89
N SER A 349 8.18 -20.78 30.96
CA SER A 349 9.01 -19.79 31.67
C SER A 349 9.08 -20.07 33.19
N GLU A 350 8.00 -20.57 33.77
CA GLU A 350 7.88 -20.91 35.21
C GLU A 350 8.75 -22.10 35.64
N ILE A 351 9.26 -22.90 34.70
CA ILE A 351 10.10 -24.07 35.03
C ILE A 351 11.49 -23.61 35.48
N VAL A 352 11.71 -23.50 36.79
CA VAL A 352 13.04 -23.15 37.32
C VAL A 352 14.01 -24.33 37.28
N ILE A 353 13.53 -25.56 37.52
CA ILE A 353 14.36 -26.76 37.61
C ILE A 353 13.84 -27.84 36.67
N ILE A 354 14.73 -28.39 35.82
CA ILE A 354 14.37 -29.46 34.89
C ILE A 354 14.40 -30.82 35.58
N ASN A 355 13.20 -31.33 35.84
CA ASN A 355 12.98 -32.67 36.38
C ASN A 355 13.17 -33.76 35.32
N ASN A 356 13.48 -34.98 35.76
CA ASN A 356 13.62 -36.12 34.85
C ASN A 356 12.28 -36.48 34.20
N VAL A 357 12.25 -36.45 32.86
CA VAL A 357 11.09 -36.86 32.05
C VAL A 357 11.53 -37.91 31.03
N ARG A 358 10.66 -38.91 30.80
CA ARG A 358 10.91 -40.00 29.84
C ARG A 358 11.31 -39.46 28.46
N LYS A 359 12.39 -39.99 27.89
CA LYS A 359 12.92 -39.59 26.57
C LYS A 359 12.19 -40.34 25.46
N VAL A 360 10.98 -39.89 25.13
CA VAL A 360 10.19 -40.47 24.02
C VAL A 360 10.63 -39.80 22.72
N ASN A 361 11.14 -40.59 21.77
CA ASN A 361 11.57 -40.14 20.43
C ASN A 361 12.63 -39.02 20.42
N MET A 362 13.34 -38.80 21.53
CA MET A 362 14.42 -37.82 21.59
C MET A 362 15.72 -38.37 20.98
N PRO A 363 16.61 -37.51 20.47
CA PRO A 363 17.95 -37.91 20.03
C PRO A 363 18.68 -38.72 21.11
N ARG A 364 19.52 -39.69 20.68
CA ARG A 364 20.20 -40.64 21.59
C ARG A 364 21.00 -39.94 22.70
N ASN A 365 21.59 -38.79 22.39
CA ASN A 365 22.44 -38.01 23.29
C ASN A 365 21.68 -36.93 24.06
N TRP A 366 20.34 -36.97 24.08
CA TRP A 366 19.54 -35.94 24.72
C TRP A 366 19.70 -35.97 26.25
N THR A 367 20.12 -34.87 26.86
CA THR A 367 20.33 -34.73 28.31
C THR A 367 19.45 -33.64 28.91
N LYS A 368 19.50 -33.48 30.24
CA LYS A 368 18.85 -32.33 30.92
C LYS A 368 19.42 -30.99 30.46
N GLU A 369 20.70 -30.95 30.09
CA GLU A 369 21.32 -29.74 29.56
C GLU A 369 20.71 -29.39 28.19
N ASN A 370 20.37 -30.39 27.36
CA ASN A 370 19.63 -30.16 26.12
C ASN A 370 18.23 -29.64 26.39
N ASP A 371 17.52 -30.15 27.40
CA ASP A 371 16.21 -29.60 27.80
C ASP A 371 16.33 -28.14 28.26
N MET A 372 17.42 -27.78 28.97
CA MET A 372 17.66 -26.40 29.42
C MET A 372 17.95 -25.48 28.26
N LYS A 373 18.85 -25.88 27.36
CA LYS A 373 19.16 -25.13 26.13
C LYS A 373 17.93 -24.98 25.25
N LEU A 374 17.10 -26.02 25.15
CA LEU A 374 15.84 -25.97 24.41
C LEU A 374 14.88 -24.96 25.04
N LYS A 375 14.70 -25.00 26.37
CA LYS A 375 13.87 -24.03 27.09
C LYS A 375 14.34 -22.60 26.86
N GLU A 376 15.62 -22.33 27.07
CA GLU A 376 16.22 -21.00 26.89
C GLU A 376 16.05 -20.51 25.44
N HIS A 377 16.37 -21.37 24.46
CA HIS A 377 16.18 -21.05 23.04
C HIS A 377 14.73 -20.73 22.71
N LEU A 378 13.77 -21.50 23.21
CA LEU A 378 12.35 -21.24 22.97
C LEU A 378 11.90 -19.91 23.57
N LEU A 379 12.35 -19.58 24.79
CA LEU A 379 11.98 -18.33 25.45
C LEU A 379 12.61 -17.09 24.80
N GLU A 380 13.78 -17.23 24.17
CA GLU A 380 14.49 -16.13 23.51
C GLU A 380 14.15 -16.01 22.01
N LYS A 381 14.16 -17.13 21.28
CA LYS A 381 14.07 -17.20 19.82
C LYS A 381 12.81 -17.88 19.30
N GLY A 382 11.93 -18.33 20.20
CA GLY A 382 10.71 -19.03 19.81
C GLY A 382 10.99 -20.38 19.14
N ILE A 383 9.98 -20.90 18.45
CA ILE A 383 10.05 -22.17 17.69
C ILE A 383 10.58 -21.91 16.28
N VAL A 384 11.75 -21.27 16.22
CA VAL A 384 12.49 -20.96 15.00
C VAL A 384 13.78 -21.77 15.01
N ASP A 385 14.15 -22.33 13.84
CA ASP A 385 15.37 -23.11 13.60
C ASP A 385 15.59 -24.32 14.54
N ILE A 386 14.51 -24.85 15.13
CA ILE A 386 14.58 -25.97 16.09
C ILE A 386 15.16 -27.23 15.45
N GLU A 387 14.79 -27.51 14.21
CA GLU A 387 15.28 -28.70 13.50
C GLU A 387 16.78 -28.62 13.23
N GLU A 388 17.29 -27.44 12.86
CA GLU A 388 18.71 -27.21 12.61
C GLU A 388 19.54 -27.30 13.90
N ILE A 389 19.06 -26.70 14.99
CA ILE A 389 19.84 -26.57 16.24
C ILE A 389 19.74 -27.83 17.10
N PHE A 390 18.56 -28.44 17.18
CA PHE A 390 18.29 -29.54 18.12
C PHE A 390 18.02 -30.89 17.44
N GLY A 391 17.89 -30.93 16.11
CA GLY A 391 17.61 -32.17 15.36
C GLY A 391 16.24 -32.76 15.68
N ILE A 392 15.28 -31.93 16.10
CA ILE A 392 13.90 -32.32 16.40
C ILE A 392 12.93 -31.40 15.66
N ASN A 393 11.77 -31.91 15.25
CA ASN A 393 10.74 -31.08 14.63
C ASN A 393 9.90 -30.32 15.67
N GLU A 394 9.09 -29.36 15.20
CA GLU A 394 8.24 -28.51 16.05
C GLU A 394 7.29 -29.35 16.93
N ASP A 395 6.65 -30.38 16.38
CA ASP A 395 5.72 -31.24 17.14
C ASP A 395 6.40 -31.98 18.29
N LEU A 396 7.59 -32.53 18.05
CA LEU A 396 8.35 -33.24 19.07
C LEU A 396 8.87 -32.26 20.14
N CYS A 397 9.30 -31.07 19.73
CA CYS A 397 9.68 -29.98 20.62
C CYS A 397 8.53 -29.60 21.56
N ILE A 398 7.33 -29.33 21.02
CA ILE A 398 6.15 -28.97 21.81
C ILE A 398 5.81 -30.09 22.79
N LYS A 399 5.72 -31.35 22.33
CA LYS A 399 5.43 -32.52 23.19
C LYS A 399 6.46 -32.69 24.30
N ARG A 400 7.75 -32.43 24.00
CA ARG A 400 8.82 -32.50 25.00
C ARG A 400 8.60 -31.46 26.09
N CYS A 401 8.36 -30.21 25.71
CA CYS A 401 8.11 -29.12 26.65
C CYS A 401 6.82 -29.30 27.45
N GLU A 402 5.73 -29.78 26.84
CA GLU A 402 4.49 -30.11 27.56
C GLU A 402 4.73 -31.18 28.64
N ALA A 403 5.55 -32.19 28.34
CA ALA A 403 5.90 -33.21 29.32
C ALA A 403 6.75 -32.65 30.49
N LEU A 404 7.61 -31.67 30.22
CA LEU A 404 8.35 -30.93 31.25
C LEU A 404 7.41 -30.09 32.12
N ILE A 405 6.49 -29.33 31.50
CA ILE A 405 5.49 -28.50 32.20
C ILE A 405 4.61 -29.36 33.11
N LYS A 406 4.08 -30.48 32.59
CA LYS A 406 3.20 -31.38 33.36
C LYS A 406 3.90 -31.95 34.60
N ASN A 407 5.17 -32.34 34.47
CA ASN A 407 5.96 -32.88 35.57
C ASN A 407 6.29 -31.81 36.62
N ASN A 408 6.44 -30.55 36.20
CA ASN A 408 6.65 -29.42 37.11
C ASN A 408 5.40 -29.17 37.98
N ASN A 409 4.22 -29.11 37.35
CA ASN A 409 2.95 -28.84 38.04
C ASN A 409 2.57 -29.92 39.06
N GLN A 410 2.90 -31.19 38.78
CA GLN A 410 2.62 -32.30 39.69
C GLN A 410 3.38 -32.19 41.01
N LYS A 411 4.62 -31.69 40.99
CA LYS A 411 5.44 -31.53 42.21
C LYS A 411 5.04 -30.33 43.05
N THR A 412 4.70 -29.20 42.44
CA THR A 412 4.16 -28.02 43.16
C THR A 412 2.80 -28.24 43.80
N SER A 413 2.11 -29.35 43.49
CA SER A 413 0.82 -29.73 44.10
C SER A 413 1.00 -30.69 45.29
N GLU A 414 2.21 -31.24 45.47
CA GLU A 414 2.56 -32.22 46.52
C GLU A 414 3.36 -31.58 47.68
N ASP A 415 3.80 -30.32 47.52
CA ASP A 415 4.32 -29.44 48.57
C ASP A 415 3.22 -28.46 49.04
#